data_AF-A0A0M3JD93-F1
#
_entry.id   AF-A0A0M3JD93-F1
#
_cell.length_a   1.000
_cell.length_b   1.000
_cell.length_c   1.000
_cell.angle_alpha   90.00
_cell.angle_beta   90.00
_cell.angle_gamma   90.00
#
_symmetry.space_group_name_H-M   'P 1'
#
loop_
_entity.id
_entity.type
_entity.pdbx_description
1 polymer ?
#
loop_
_entity_poly.entity_id
_entity_poly.type
_entity_poly.pdbx_seq_one_letter_code
_entity_poly.pdbx_strand_id
1 'polypeptide(L)' 'LVKGHAYGITGMRIVNGRRGRIPLLRIRNPWGNECEWKGPWSDGSREWQSISQQEKDEMDLDFAYDGEFWLVFTV' A
#
# COMPACT_ATOMS: atom_id res chain seq x y z
N LEU A 1 -8.60 -8.63 -1.86
CA LEU A 1 -9.77 -7.91 -1.27
C LEU A 1 -10.96 -8.85 -1.13
N VAL A 2 -11.70 -8.73 -0.03
CA VAL A 2 -12.85 -9.56 0.35
C VAL A 2 -14.09 -8.66 0.44
N LYS A 3 -15.17 -9.07 -0.21
CA LYS A 3 -16.44 -8.32 -0.18
C LYS A 3 -17.14 -8.51 1.17
N GLY A 4 -17.72 -7.44 1.71
CA GLY A 4 -18.45 -7.48 2.98
C GLY A 4 -17.54 -7.54 4.21
N HIS A 5 -16.24 -7.26 4.04
CA HIS A 5 -15.26 -7.24 5.11
C HIS A 5 -14.83 -5.81 5.44
N ALA A 6 -14.59 -5.56 6.72
CA ALA A 6 -14.07 -4.28 7.20
C ALA A 6 -12.53 -4.29 7.17
N TYR A 7 -11.97 -3.21 6.67
CA TYR A 7 -10.53 -2.96 6.62
C TYR A 7 -10.19 -1.75 7.47
N GLY A 8 -9.06 -1.80 8.17
CA GLY A 8 -8.54 -0.66 8.92
C GLY A 8 -7.64 0.20 8.05
N ILE A 9 -7.77 1.53 8.11
CA ILE A 9 -6.77 2.45 7.56
C ILE A 9 -5.72 2.69 8.64
N THR A 10 -4.47 2.31 8.35
CA THR A 10 -3.33 2.44 9.30
C THR A 10 -2.35 3.54 8.89
N GLY A 11 -2.57 4.18 7.74
CA GLY A 11 -1.71 5.25 7.26
C GLY A 11 -2.19 5.87 5.95
N MET A 12 -1.66 7.06 5.66
CA MET A 12 -1.85 7.77 4.40
C MET A 12 -0.57 8.49 4.05
N ARG A 13 -0.18 8.47 2.77
CA ARG A 13 0.97 9.23 2.29
C ARG A 13 0.76 9.70 0.86
N ILE A 14 1.33 10.85 0.52
CA ILE A 14 1.44 11.30 -0.87
C ILE A 14 2.86 11.02 -1.33
N VAL A 15 3.01 10.23 -2.38
CA VAL A 15 4.33 9.90 -2.96
C VAL A 15 4.48 10.53 -4.34
N ASN A 16 5.72 10.85 -4.73
CA ASN A 16 6.02 11.37 -6.05
C ASN A 16 6.28 10.22 -7.03
N GLY A 17 5.21 9.70 -7.62
CA GLY A 17 5.32 8.67 -8.65
C GLY A 17 5.66 9.25 -10.04
N ARG A 18 5.88 8.37 -11.01
CA ARG A 18 6.19 8.76 -12.40
C ARG A 18 5.15 9.67 -13.06
N ARG A 19 3.89 9.61 -12.59
CA ARG A 19 2.75 10.36 -13.13
C ARG A 19 2.37 11.58 -12.26
N GLY A 20 3.23 11.96 -11.32
CA GLY A 20 3.01 13.04 -10.38
C GLY A 20 2.72 12.56 -8.96
N ARG A 21 2.08 13.42 -8.16
CA ARG A 21 1.73 13.13 -6.76
C ARG A 21 0.60 12.11 -6.70
N ILE A 22 0.85 10.97 -6.06
CA ILE A 22 -0.10 9.86 -5.92
C ILE A 22 -0.42 9.71 -4.43
N PRO A 23 -1.70 9.86 -4.02
CA PRO A 23 -2.12 9.55 -2.67
C PRO A 23 -2.26 8.04 -2.50
N LEU A 24 -1.58 7.50 -1.50
CA LEU A 24 -1.63 6.10 -1.09
C LEU A 24 -2.24 5.98 0.30
N LEU A 25 -3.03 4.95 0.49
CA LEU A 25 -3.53 4.52 1.79
C LEU A 25 -2.87 3.21 2.19
N ARG A 26 -2.47 3.11 3.45
CA ARG A 26 -2.04 1.87 4.08
C ARG A 26 -3.24 1.23 4.75
N ILE A 27 -3.53 0.00 4.36
CA ILE A 27 -4.73 -0.73 4.73
C ILE A 27 -4.33 -2.02 5.43
N ARG A 28 -4.94 -2.31 6.58
CA ARG A 28 -4.77 -3.56 7.32
C ARG A 28 -6.02 -4.43 7.22
N ASN A 29 -5.82 -5.67 6.79
CA ASN A 29 -6.77 -6.75 6.93
C ASN A 29 -6.60 -7.41 8.32
N PRO A 30 -7.59 -7.31 9.22
CA PRO A 30 -7.49 -7.85 10.59
C PRO A 30 -7.36 -9.37 10.65
N TRP A 31 -7.69 -10.09 9.58
CA TRP A 31 -7.52 -11.55 9.53
C TRP A 31 -6.07 -11.98 9.29
N GLY A 32 -5.18 -11.04 8.97
CA GLY A 32 -3.75 -11.32 8.76
C GLY A 32 -3.49 -12.39 7.70
N ASN A 33 -4.41 -12.54 6.75
CA ASN A 33 -4.35 -13.57 5.72
C ASN A 33 -3.95 -12.96 4.36
N GLU A 34 -3.48 -13.83 3.46
CA GLU A 34 -2.90 -13.58 2.13
C GLU A 34 -3.81 -12.81 1.15
N CYS A 35 -5.00 -12.37 1.58
CA CYS A 35 -5.96 -11.62 0.79
C CYS A 35 -5.60 -10.13 0.64
N GLU A 36 -4.32 -9.86 0.38
CA GLU A 36 -3.75 -8.54 0.17
C GLU A 36 -4.14 -7.96 -1.20
N TRP A 37 -3.85 -6.68 -1.38
CA TRP A 37 -3.99 -6.01 -2.66
C TRP A 37 -2.96 -6.55 -3.65
N LYS A 38 -3.40 -6.84 -4.88
CA LYS A 38 -2.55 -7.37 -5.98
C LYS A 38 -2.46 -6.41 -7.18
N GLY A 39 -2.93 -5.18 -7.00
CA GLY A 39 -2.92 -4.15 -8.04
C GLY A 39 -1.74 -3.19 -7.88
N PRO A 40 -1.79 -2.01 -8.53
CA PRO A 40 -0.74 -1.00 -8.41
C PRO A 40 -0.44 -0.68 -6.94
N TRP A 41 0.85 -0.60 -6.60
CA TRP A 41 1.35 -0.37 -5.24
C TRP A 41 1.14 -1.51 -4.26
N SER A 42 0.78 -2.72 -4.74
CA SER A 42 0.88 -3.93 -3.93
C SER A 42 2.31 -4.20 -3.49
N ASP A 43 2.46 -5.19 -2.64
CA ASP A 43 3.75 -5.75 -2.28
C ASP A 43 4.46 -6.28 -3.54
N GLY A 44 5.73 -5.92 -3.69
CA GLY A 44 6.53 -6.26 -4.87
C GLY A 44 6.16 -5.51 -6.17
N SER A 45 5.24 -4.54 -6.13
CA SER A 45 4.85 -3.76 -7.32
C SER A 45 6.02 -2.93 -7.88
N ARG A 46 6.12 -2.81 -9.20
CA ARG A 46 7.21 -2.06 -9.86
C ARG A 46 7.15 -0.56 -9.59
N GLU A 47 6.00 -0.05 -9.19
CA GLU A 47 5.72 1.33 -8.82
C GLU A 47 6.65 1.80 -7.69
N TRP A 48 6.97 0.91 -6.75
CA TRP A 48 7.94 1.18 -5.68
C TRP A 48 9.34 1.50 -6.20
N GLN A 49 9.71 1.08 -7.41
CA GLN A 49 11.00 1.44 -8.00
C GLN A 49 11.10 2.93 -8.34
N SER A 50 9.98 3.64 -8.44
CA SER A 50 9.98 5.09 -8.66
C SER A 50 10.14 5.93 -7.39
N ILE A 51 10.09 5.29 -6.21
CA ILE A 51 10.20 5.95 -4.92
C ILE A 51 11.62 5.77 -4.37
N SER A 52 12.18 6.83 -3.79
CA SER A 52 13.51 6.80 -3.19
C SER A 52 13.57 5.85 -2.00
N GLN A 53 14.75 5.29 -1.69
CA GLN A 53 14.89 4.40 -0.53
C GLN A 53 14.53 5.12 0.78
N GLN A 54 14.93 6.39 0.93
CA GLN A 54 14.57 7.22 2.08
C GLN A 54 13.05 7.32 2.25
N GLU A 55 12.31 7.57 1.16
CA GLU A 55 10.86 7.63 1.22
C GLU A 55 10.23 6.28 1.57
N LYS A 56 10.86 5.16 1.21
CA LYS A 56 10.40 3.81 1.58
C LYS A 56 10.62 3.53 3.06
N ASP A 57 11.77 3.93 3.58
CA ASP A 57 12.14 3.75 4.98
C ASP A 57 11.21 4.60 5.87
N GLU A 58 10.90 5.83 5.47
CA GLU A 58 9.91 6.68 6.16
C GLU A 58 8.49 6.13 6.11
N MET A 59 8.16 5.31 5.11
CA MET A 59 6.86 4.65 4.97
C MET A 59 6.75 3.39 5.83
N ASP A 60 7.85 2.94 6.43
CA ASP A 60 7.94 1.66 7.13
C ASP A 60 7.38 0.54 6.24
N LEU A 61 7.87 0.48 4.99
CA LEU A 61 7.42 -0.52 4.02
C LEU A 61 7.90 -1.90 4.45
N ASP A 62 6.98 -2.67 5.00
CA ASP A 62 7.14 -4.11 5.15
C ASP A 62 6.38 -4.81 4.02
N PHE A 63 7.10 -5.62 3.23
CA PHE A 63 6.50 -6.45 2.18
C PHE A 63 6.31 -7.87 2.72
N ALA A 64 5.43 -7.97 3.71
CA ALA A 64 5.12 -9.20 4.43
C ALA A 64 3.70 -9.64 4.14
N TYR A 65 3.48 -10.95 4.11
CA TYR A 65 2.15 -11.56 3.95
C TYR A 65 1.34 -11.49 5.26
N ASP A 66 1.22 -10.30 5.83
CA ASP A 66 0.64 -10.06 7.16
C ASP A 66 -0.73 -9.37 7.10
N GLY A 67 -1.22 -9.10 5.89
CA GLY A 67 -2.49 -8.45 5.62
C GLY A 67 -2.42 -6.92 5.61
N GLU A 68 -1.25 -6.29 5.76
CA GLU A 68 -1.06 -4.86 5.50
C GLU A 68 -0.60 -4.62 4.06
N PHE A 69 -1.18 -3.63 3.39
CA PHE A 69 -0.82 -3.30 2.01
C PHE A 69 -1.13 -1.84 1.69
N TRP A 70 -0.44 -1.31 0.68
CA TRP A 70 -0.74 0.00 0.13
C TRP A 70 -1.62 -0.09 -1.12
N LEU A 71 -2.47 0.92 -1.31
CA LEU A 71 -3.25 1.10 -2.54
C LEU A 71 -3.41 2.57 -2.87
N VAL A 72 -3.72 2.85 -4.14
CA VAL A 72 -4.01 4.22 -4.60
C VAL A 72 -5.38 4.65 -4.11
N PHE A 73 -5.45 5.80 -3.45
CA PHE A 73 -6.72 6.47 -3.19
C PHE A 73 -7.13 7.26 -4.43
N THR A 74 -8.33 7.00 -4.94
CA THR A 74 -8.91 7.76 -6.05
C THR A 74 -10.33 8.12 -5.67
N VAL A 75 -10.70 9.38 -5.87
CA VAL A 75 -12.06 9.91 -5.71
C VAL A 75 -12.85 9.77 -6.99
#